data_AF-A0A1V4KY04-F1
#
_entry.id   AF-A0A1V4KY04-F1
#
_cell.length_a   1.000
_cell.length_b   1.000
_cell.length_c   1.000
_cell.angle_alpha   90.00
_cell.angle_beta   90.00
_cell.angle_gamma   90.00
#
_symmetry.space_group_name_H-M   'P 1'
#
loop_
_entity.id
_entity.type
_entity.pdbx_description
1 polymer ?
#
loop_
_entity_poly.entity_id
_entity_poly.type
_entity_poly.pdbx_seq_one_letter_code
_entity_poly.pdbx_strand_id
1 'polypeptide(L)'
;MSFQQLAMPQHIKITVSRKTLFEDSFQQIMSFSPQDLRRRLWVIFPGEEGLDYGGVAREWFFLLSHEVLNPMYCLFEYAGKDNYCLQINPASYINPDHLKYFRFIGRFIAMALFHGKFIDTGFSLPFYKRILNKPVGLKDLESVDPEFYNSLIWVK
;
A
#
# COMPACT_ATOMS: atom_id res chain seq x y z
N MET A 1 -5.68 -11.19 -44.89
CA MET A 1 -6.26 -10.36 -43.81
C MET A 1 -5.20 -10.22 -42.72
N SER A 2 -4.48 -9.09 -42.73
CA SER A 2 -3.45 -8.80 -41.73
C SER A 2 -4.12 -8.39 -40.42
N PHE A 3 -3.97 -9.20 -39.38
CA PHE A 3 -4.25 -8.76 -38.02
C PHE A 3 -3.29 -7.62 -37.70
N GLN A 4 -3.81 -6.39 -37.65
CA GLN A 4 -3.13 -5.30 -36.94
C GLN A 4 -2.93 -5.78 -35.50
N GLN A 5 -1.68 -6.08 -35.14
CA GLN A 5 -1.30 -6.12 -33.73
C GLN A 5 -1.60 -4.73 -33.17
N LEU A 6 -2.71 -4.60 -32.46
CA LEU A 6 -3.01 -3.41 -31.68
C LEU A 6 -1.86 -3.26 -30.68
N ALA A 7 -0.97 -2.30 -30.95
CA ALA A 7 0.16 -2.01 -30.07
C ALA A 7 -0.39 -1.77 -28.68
N MET A 8 0.00 -2.60 -27.72
CA MET A 8 -0.46 -2.44 -26.35
C MET A 8 -0.07 -1.04 -25.84
N PRO A 9 -0.97 -0.32 -25.15
CA PRO A 9 -0.66 1.00 -24.63
C PRO A 9 0.60 0.97 -23.78
N GLN A 10 1.58 1.84 -24.06
CA GLN A 10 2.85 1.92 -23.32
C GLN A 10 2.68 2.37 -21.85
N HIS A 11 1.49 2.88 -21.51
CA HIS A 11 1.17 3.45 -20.21
C HIS A 11 -0.23 3.01 -19.78
N ILE A 12 -0.47 3.04 -18.48
CA ILE A 12 -1.82 2.95 -17.91
C ILE A 12 -2.21 4.30 -17.32
N LYS A 13 -3.50 4.62 -17.40
CA LYS A 13 -4.07 5.83 -16.81
C LYS A 13 -4.82 5.46 -15.54
N ILE A 14 -4.57 6.20 -14.47
CA ILE A 14 -5.28 6.11 -13.20
C ILE A 14 -5.90 7.48 -12.94
N THR A 15 -7.23 7.56 -13.04
CA THR A 15 -7.98 8.82 -12.88
C THR A 15 -8.64 8.83 -11.51
N VAL A 16 -8.24 9.73 -10.63
CA VAL A 16 -8.66 9.72 -9.21
C VAL A 16 -9.09 11.10 -8.77
N SER A 17 -10.14 11.19 -7.96
CA SER A 17 -10.55 12.44 -7.33
C SER A 17 -9.91 12.58 -5.95
N ARG A 18 -9.60 13.80 -5.53
CA ARG A 18 -9.08 14.07 -4.17
C ARG A 18 -10.04 13.62 -3.06
N LYS A 19 -11.35 13.60 -3.33
CA LYS A 19 -12.38 13.23 -2.34
C LYS A 19 -12.55 11.72 -2.18
N THR A 20 -12.24 10.95 -3.21
CA THR A 20 -12.48 9.50 -3.30
C THR A 20 -11.21 8.76 -3.67
N LEU A 21 -10.05 9.34 -3.32
CA LEU A 21 -8.72 8.90 -3.72
C LEU A 21 -8.50 7.40 -3.52
N PHE A 22 -8.86 6.90 -2.33
CA PHE A 22 -8.68 5.51 -1.97
C PHE A 22 -9.55 4.57 -2.81
N GLU A 23 -10.85 4.86 -2.91
CA GLU A 23 -11.82 4.02 -3.62
C GLU A 23 -11.56 4.03 -5.14
N ASP A 24 -11.32 5.21 -5.72
CA ASP A 24 -10.99 5.35 -7.15
C ASP A 24 -9.71 4.57 -7.50
N SER A 25 -8.71 4.63 -6.61
CA SER A 25 -7.45 3.89 -6.76
C SER A 25 -7.69 2.38 -6.62
N PHE A 26 -8.49 1.96 -5.63
CA PHE A 26 -8.84 0.58 -5.39
C PHE A 26 -9.49 -0.06 -6.62
N GLN A 27 -10.55 0.55 -7.15
CA GLN A 27 -11.28 0.04 -8.31
C GLN A 27 -10.37 -0.11 -9.53
N GLN A 28 -9.51 0.89 -9.80
CA GLN A 28 -8.63 0.86 -10.96
C GLN A 28 -7.47 -0.11 -10.80
N ILE A 29 -6.72 -0.08 -9.69
CA ILE A 29 -5.59 -1.00 -9.47
C ILE A 29 -6.06 -2.46 -9.44
N MET A 30 -7.26 -2.73 -8.94
CA MET A 30 -7.81 -4.08 -8.89
C MET A 30 -8.32 -4.57 -10.24
N SER A 31 -8.75 -3.67 -11.13
CA SER A 31 -9.18 -4.04 -12.49
C SER A 31 -8.00 -4.29 -13.44
N PHE A 32 -6.84 -3.69 -13.20
CA PHE A 32 -5.64 -3.94 -14.01
C PHE A 32 -4.99 -5.31 -13.74
N SER A 33 -4.40 -5.89 -14.79
CA SER A 33 -3.55 -7.06 -14.62
C SER A 33 -2.20 -6.68 -13.98
N PRO A 34 -1.50 -7.62 -13.32
CA PRO A 34 -0.16 -7.34 -12.78
C PRO A 34 0.86 -6.90 -13.84
N GLN A 35 0.68 -7.27 -15.10
CA GLN A 35 1.55 -6.86 -16.21
C GLN A 35 1.28 -5.42 -16.61
N ASP A 36 0.01 -4.98 -16.56
CA ASP A 36 -0.38 -3.60 -16.87
C ASP A 36 0.15 -2.62 -15.83
N LEU A 37 0.12 -2.99 -14.55
CA LEU A 37 0.64 -2.16 -13.44
C LEU A 37 2.15 -1.91 -13.51
N ARG A 38 2.89 -2.67 -14.32
CA ARG A 38 4.34 -2.46 -14.59
C ARG A 38 4.59 -1.47 -15.72
N ARG A 39 3.57 -1.08 -16.48
CA ARG A 39 3.70 -0.07 -17.53
C ARG A 39 3.79 1.32 -16.91
N ARG A 40 4.21 2.31 -17.69
CA ARG A 40 4.35 3.69 -17.22
C ARG A 40 3.02 4.20 -16.64
N LEU A 41 3.08 4.78 -15.43
CA LEU A 41 1.89 5.27 -14.74
C LEU A 41 1.60 6.73 -15.11
N TRP A 42 0.37 6.99 -15.56
CA TRP A 42 -0.16 8.34 -15.75
C TRP A 42 -1.31 8.54 -14.77
N VAL A 43 -1.04 9.26 -13.69
CA VAL A 43 -2.07 9.63 -12.72
C VAL A 43 -2.71 10.95 -13.15
N ILE A 44 -4.04 11.02 -13.07
CA ILE A 44 -4.83 12.17 -13.48
C ILE A 44 -5.76 12.54 -12.33
N PHE A 45 -5.65 13.79 -11.85
CA PHE A 45 -6.66 14.42 -11.00
C PHE A 45 -7.61 15.24 -11.88
N PRO A 46 -8.89 14.87 -12.04
CA PRO A 46 -9.81 15.58 -12.91
C PRO A 46 -9.95 17.06 -12.52
N GLY A 47 -9.85 17.95 -13.51
CA GLY A 47 -9.94 19.40 -13.30
C GLY A 47 -8.64 20.06 -12.84
N GLU A 48 -7.53 19.32 -12.76
CA GLU A 48 -6.22 19.85 -12.39
C GLU A 48 -5.25 19.75 -13.58
N GLU A 49 -4.55 20.85 -13.88
CA GLU A 49 -3.49 20.84 -14.89
C GLU A 49 -2.22 20.21 -14.30
N GLY A 50 -1.99 18.94 -14.64
CA GLY A 50 -0.73 18.25 -14.33
C GLY A 50 0.39 18.72 -15.26
N LEU A 51 1.24 19.63 -14.79
CA LEU A 51 2.40 20.12 -15.54
C LEU A 51 3.44 19.02 -15.81
N ASP A 52 3.60 18.08 -14.88
CA ASP A 52 4.50 16.93 -15.02
C ASP A 52 3.87 15.62 -14.49
N TYR A 53 3.79 14.59 -15.35
CA TYR A 53 3.25 13.28 -14.96
C TYR A 53 4.04 12.62 -13.82
N GLY A 54 5.32 12.98 -13.64
CA GLY A 54 6.19 12.44 -12.61
C GLY A 54 5.85 12.95 -11.20
N GLY A 55 5.59 14.24 -11.07
CA GLY A 55 5.15 14.93 -9.86
C GLY A 55 3.76 14.49 -9.42
N VAL A 56 2.80 14.45 -10.34
CA VAL A 56 1.44 13.99 -10.05
C VAL A 56 1.42 12.55 -9.54
N ALA A 57 2.19 11.66 -10.16
CA ALA A 57 2.33 10.29 -9.67
C ALA A 57 2.97 10.23 -8.28
N ARG A 58 3.99 11.06 -8.01
CA ARG A 58 4.65 11.13 -6.69
C ARG A 58 3.66 11.57 -5.61
N GLU A 59 2.90 12.61 -5.87
CA GLU A 59 1.85 13.10 -4.96
C GLU A 59 0.80 12.01 -4.71
N TRP A 60 0.34 11.32 -5.75
CA TRP A 60 -0.63 10.24 -5.60
C TRP A 60 -0.13 9.10 -4.71
N PHE A 61 1.12 8.65 -4.87
CA PHE A 61 1.70 7.63 -3.97
C PHE A 61 1.74 8.12 -2.51
N PHE A 62 2.09 9.39 -2.30
CA PHE A 62 2.13 9.99 -0.96
C PHE A 62 0.73 10.10 -0.34
N LEU A 63 -0.26 10.60 -1.07
CA LEU A 63 -1.62 10.75 -0.55
C LEU A 63 -2.27 9.38 -0.30
N LEU A 64 -2.12 8.45 -1.24
CA LEU A 64 -2.70 7.11 -1.09
C LEU A 64 -2.06 6.34 0.06
N SER A 65 -0.77 6.55 0.33
CA SER A 65 -0.12 5.91 1.47
C SER A 65 -0.74 6.35 2.80
N HIS A 66 -1.17 7.60 2.93
CA HIS A 66 -1.89 8.07 4.10
C HIS A 66 -3.31 7.48 4.21
N GLU A 67 -4.04 7.41 3.11
CA GLU A 67 -5.40 6.83 3.10
C GLU A 67 -5.42 5.34 3.46
N VAL A 68 -4.38 4.59 3.09
CA VAL A 68 -4.22 3.17 3.48
C VAL A 68 -4.19 2.98 5.01
N LEU A 69 -3.81 4.03 5.76
CA LEU A 69 -3.74 4.02 7.22
C LEU A 69 -4.99 4.59 7.89
N ASN A 70 -5.99 4.99 7.11
CA ASN A 70 -7.21 5.58 7.64
C ASN A 70 -7.94 4.56 8.56
N PRO A 71 -8.11 4.86 9.87
CA PRO A 71 -8.72 3.94 10.83
C PRO A 71 -10.14 3.51 10.45
N MET A 72 -10.84 4.30 9.62
CA MET A 72 -12.20 4.02 9.15
C MET A 72 -12.29 2.74 8.31
N TYR A 73 -11.19 2.32 7.67
CA TYR A 73 -11.16 1.05 6.93
C TYR A 73 -10.91 -0.18 7.82
N CYS A 74 -10.54 0.04 9.09
CA CYS A 74 -10.23 -1.01 10.08
C CYS A 74 -9.15 -2.01 9.64
N LEU A 75 -8.22 -1.61 8.77
CA LEU A 75 -7.22 -2.53 8.18
C LEU A 75 -5.98 -2.71 9.06
N PHE A 76 -5.50 -1.62 9.64
CA PHE A 76 -4.29 -1.60 10.47
C PHE A 76 -4.58 -0.98 11.83
N GLU A 77 -3.74 -1.33 12.80
CA GLU A 77 -3.71 -0.76 14.13
C GLU A 77 -2.26 -0.48 14.54
N TYR A 78 -2.07 0.40 15.52
CA TYR A 78 -0.77 0.64 16.12
C TYR A 78 -0.40 -0.52 17.03
N ALA A 79 0.82 -1.04 16.88
CA ALA A 79 1.27 -2.22 17.62
C ALA A 79 1.66 -1.92 19.08
N GLY A 80 1.84 -0.65 19.45
CA GLY A 80 2.22 -0.23 20.80
C GLY A 80 1.83 1.22 21.10
N LYS A 81 2.17 1.69 22.32
CA LYS A 81 1.85 3.05 22.81
C LYS A 81 2.59 4.16 22.03
N ASP A 82 3.75 3.86 21.46
CA ASP A 82 4.52 4.79 20.64
C ASP A 82 4.11 4.62 19.17
N ASN A 83 3.37 5.58 18.64
CA ASN A 83 2.58 5.61 17.39
C ASN A 83 3.33 5.41 16.05
N TYR A 84 4.37 4.58 15.98
CA TYR A 84 5.22 4.46 14.78
C TYR A 84 5.24 3.08 14.11
N CYS A 85 4.69 2.05 14.75
CA CYS A 85 4.67 0.70 14.18
C CYS A 85 3.24 0.24 13.88
N LEU A 86 2.90 0.13 12.61
CA LEU A 86 1.61 -0.42 12.16
C LEU A 86 1.68 -1.93 12.00
N GLN A 87 0.60 -2.60 12.42
CA GLN A 87 0.34 -4.02 12.20
C GLN A 87 -1.06 -4.23 11.62
N ILE A 88 -1.30 -5.40 11.01
CA ILE A 88 -2.64 -5.78 10.54
C ILE A 88 -3.56 -5.85 11.76
N ASN A 89 -4.70 -5.17 11.69
CA ASN A 89 -5.73 -5.25 12.72
C ASN A 89 -6.33 -6.68 12.73
N PRO A 90 -6.20 -7.45 13.83
CA PRO A 90 -6.81 -8.78 13.94
C PRO A 90 -8.34 -8.74 13.79
N ALA A 91 -8.97 -7.62 14.14
CA ALA A 91 -10.40 -7.36 13.98
C ALA A 91 -10.79 -6.78 12.61
N SER A 92 -9.88 -6.77 11.63
CA SER A 92 -10.15 -6.23 10.28
C SER A 92 -11.33 -6.90 9.56
N TYR A 93 -11.71 -8.12 9.96
CA TYR A 93 -12.89 -8.82 9.44
C TYR A 93 -14.20 -8.07 9.64
N ILE A 94 -14.24 -7.06 10.53
CA ILE A 94 -15.40 -6.16 10.67
C ILE A 94 -15.71 -5.41 9.36
N ASN A 95 -14.68 -5.19 8.54
CA ASN A 95 -14.82 -4.74 7.17
C ASN A 95 -14.94 -5.97 6.25
N PRO A 96 -16.10 -6.19 5.61
CA PRO A 96 -16.34 -7.40 4.80
C PRO A 96 -15.41 -7.48 3.57
N ASP A 97 -14.85 -6.36 3.13
CA ASP A 97 -13.93 -6.29 1.98
C ASP A 97 -12.45 -6.26 2.38
N HIS A 98 -12.11 -6.45 3.67
CA HIS A 98 -10.74 -6.31 4.17
C HIS A 98 -9.70 -7.13 3.39
N LEU A 99 -10.02 -8.36 2.97
CA LEU A 99 -9.12 -9.19 2.17
C LEU A 99 -8.84 -8.59 0.79
N LYS A 100 -9.84 -7.97 0.16
CA LYS A 100 -9.66 -7.28 -1.13
C LYS A 100 -8.80 -6.04 -0.93
N TYR A 101 -9.00 -5.31 0.16
CA TYR A 101 -8.16 -4.15 0.49
C TYR A 101 -6.71 -4.55 0.78
N PHE A 102 -6.45 -5.62 1.53
CA PHE A 102 -5.08 -6.11 1.73
C PHE A 102 -4.40 -6.50 0.42
N ARG A 103 -5.15 -7.15 -0.50
CA ARG A 103 -4.64 -7.46 -1.85
C ARG A 103 -4.32 -6.19 -2.65
N PHE A 104 -5.18 -5.18 -2.58
CA PHE A 104 -4.96 -3.87 -3.19
C PHE A 104 -3.71 -3.18 -2.63
N ILE A 105 -3.57 -3.12 -1.30
CA ILE A 105 -2.41 -2.53 -0.61
C ILE A 105 -1.13 -3.26 -1.01
N GLY A 106 -1.16 -4.59 -1.09
CA GLY A 106 -0.04 -5.38 -1.58
C GLY A 106 0.36 -5.01 -3.02
N ARG A 107 -0.61 -4.80 -3.92
CA ARG A 107 -0.35 -4.30 -5.29
C ARG A 107 0.22 -2.89 -5.27
N PHE A 108 -0.35 -1.99 -4.46
CA PHE A 108 0.09 -0.61 -4.31
C PHE A 108 1.55 -0.51 -3.82
N ILE A 109 1.92 -1.25 -2.77
CA ILE A 109 3.30 -1.31 -2.27
C ILE A 109 4.25 -1.86 -3.34
N ALA A 110 3.84 -2.92 -4.06
CA ALA A 110 4.63 -3.46 -5.16
C ALA A 110 4.81 -2.45 -6.30
N MET A 111 3.79 -1.64 -6.60
CA MET A 111 3.88 -0.55 -7.58
C MET A 111 4.85 0.54 -7.11
N ALA A 112 4.80 0.94 -5.84
CA ALA A 112 5.70 1.94 -5.28
C ALA A 112 7.17 1.51 -5.44
N LEU A 113 7.47 0.25 -5.09
CA LEU A 113 8.79 -0.35 -5.28
C LEU A 113 9.20 -0.43 -6.75
N PHE A 114 8.31 -0.91 -7.63
CA PHE A 114 8.62 -1.10 -9.05
C PHE A 114 8.87 0.23 -9.77
N HIS A 115 8.10 1.27 -9.46
CA HIS A 115 8.20 2.59 -10.11
C HIS A 115 9.17 3.55 -9.41
N GLY A 116 9.87 3.10 -8.36
CA GLY A 116 10.82 3.90 -7.61
C GLY A 116 10.17 5.11 -6.92
N LYS A 117 8.99 4.91 -6.32
CA LYS A 117 8.22 5.93 -5.61
C LYS A 117 8.21 5.63 -4.11
N PHE A 118 8.40 6.68 -3.31
CA PHE A 118 8.32 6.58 -1.87
C PHE A 118 6.86 6.63 -1.41
N ILE A 119 6.57 5.89 -0.36
CA ILE A 119 5.31 5.91 0.38
C ILE A 119 5.63 6.28 1.82
N ASP A 120 4.78 7.08 2.45
CA ASP A 120 4.96 7.55 3.82
C ASP A 120 4.23 6.65 4.83
N THR A 121 4.25 5.35 4.59
CA THR A 121 3.61 4.34 5.45
C THR A 121 4.64 3.68 6.35
N GLY A 122 4.53 3.93 7.66
CA GLY A 122 5.37 3.36 8.72
C GLY A 122 5.02 1.92 9.08
N PHE A 123 5.17 0.98 8.14
CA PHE A 123 5.06 -0.44 8.48
C PHE A 123 6.19 -0.87 9.41
N SER A 124 5.87 -1.77 10.35
CA SER A 124 6.85 -2.31 11.29
C SER A 124 7.89 -3.21 10.60
N LEU A 125 9.09 -3.32 11.18
CA LEU A 125 10.14 -4.24 10.68
C LEU A 125 9.65 -5.70 10.52
N PRO A 126 8.89 -6.29 11.47
CA PRO A 126 8.31 -7.61 11.27
C PRO A 126 7.41 -7.70 10.04
N PHE A 127 6.66 -6.64 9.70
CA PHE A 127 5.82 -6.62 8.50
C PHE A 127 6.66 -6.77 7.23
N TYR A 128 7.76 -6.02 7.12
CA TYR A 128 8.70 -6.18 6.00
C TYR A 128 9.36 -7.56 5.98
N LYS A 129 9.71 -8.13 7.14
CA LYS A 129 10.24 -9.50 7.23
C LYS A 129 9.24 -10.53 6.71
N ARG A 130 7.95 -10.37 7.01
CA ARG A 130 6.88 -11.23 6.49
C ARG A 130 6.78 -11.16 4.97
N ILE A 131 6.82 -9.95 4.38
CA ILE A 131 6.85 -9.78 2.91
C ILE A 131 8.05 -10.49 2.28
N LEU A 132 9.22 -10.41 2.92
CA LEU A 132 10.46 -11.03 2.46
C LEU A 132 10.58 -12.52 2.80
N ASN A 133 9.55 -13.13 3.39
CA ASN A 133 9.57 -14.50 3.91
C ASN A 133 10.77 -14.79 4.84
N LYS A 134 11.18 -13.78 5.63
CA LYS A 134 12.23 -13.89 6.64
C LYS A 134 11.62 -14.28 8.00
N PRO A 135 12.32 -15.05 8.84
CA PRO A 135 11.84 -15.38 10.17
C PRO A 135 11.72 -14.12 11.03
N VAL A 136 10.60 -14.04 11.76
CA VAL A 136 10.40 -13.05 12.82
C VAL A 136 10.91 -13.68 14.12
N GLY A 137 11.86 -13.02 14.77
CA GLY A 137 12.52 -13.51 15.99
C GLY A 137 12.16 -12.69 17.22
N LEU A 138 12.65 -13.12 18.38
CA LEU A 138 12.39 -12.45 19.66
C LEU A 138 12.80 -10.97 19.66
N LYS A 139 13.92 -10.63 19.03
CA LYS A 139 14.38 -9.23 18.93
C LYS A 139 13.44 -8.32 18.14
N ASP A 140 12.61 -8.88 17.25
CA ASP A 140 11.66 -8.07 16.49
C ASP A 140 10.51 -7.57 17.37
N LEU A 141 10.20 -8.29 18.46
CA LEU A 141 9.21 -7.90 19.45
C LEU A 141 9.63 -6.66 20.23
N GLU A 142 10.93 -6.45 20.46
CA GLU A 142 11.43 -5.27 21.17
C GLU A 142 10.97 -3.96 20.50
N SER A 143 10.86 -3.95 19.17
CA SER A 143 10.42 -2.77 18.40
C SER A 143 8.90 -2.61 18.29
N VAL A 144 8.12 -3.62 18.69
CA VAL A 144 6.69 -3.74 18.42
C VAL A 144 5.90 -3.70 19.72
N ASP A 145 6.30 -4.55 20.67
CA ASP A 145 5.75 -4.68 22.01
C ASP A 145 6.89 -4.88 23.02
N PRO A 146 7.48 -3.77 23.50
CA PRO A 146 8.58 -3.81 24.47
C PRO A 146 8.17 -4.46 25.80
N GLU A 147 6.91 -4.29 26.23
CA GLU A 147 6.40 -4.84 27.49
C GLU A 147 6.35 -6.38 27.43
N PHE A 148 5.83 -6.93 26.32
CA PHE A 148 5.81 -8.36 26.08
C PHE A 148 7.21 -8.95 25.83
N TYR A 149 8.07 -8.23 25.09
CA TYR A 149 9.47 -8.61 24.92
C TYR A 149 10.19 -8.78 26.27
N ASN A 150 10.08 -7.78 27.16
CA ASN A 150 10.70 -7.83 28.49
C ASN A 150 10.16 -8.99 29.33
N SER A 151 8.86 -9.26 29.24
CA SER A 151 8.23 -10.39 29.93
C SER A 151 8.79 -11.74 29.47
N LEU A 152 8.99 -11.93 28.16
CA LEU A 152 9.59 -13.15 27.61
C LEU A 152 11.07 -13.30 27.94
N ILE A 153 11.82 -12.18 27.97
CA ILE A 153 13.23 -12.19 28.39
C ILE A 153 13.35 -12.56 29.86
N TRP A 154 12.42 -12.13 30.71
CA TRP A 154 12.44 -12.44 32.15
C TRP A 154 12.15 -13.91 32.47
N VAL A 155 11.30 -14.57 31.66
CA VAL A 155 10.97 -16.01 31.81
C VAL A 155 12.10 -16.92 31.29
N LYS A 156 13.02 -16.38 30.49
CA LYS A 156 14.08 -17.14 29.82
C LYS A 156 15.30 -17.37 30.71
#